data_AF-A0A0E9WDD3-F1
#
_entry.id   AF-A0A0E9WDD3-F1
#
_cell.length_a   1.000
_cell.length_b   1.000
_cell.length_c   1.000
_cell.angle_alpha   90.00
_cell.angle_beta   90.00
_cell.angle_gamma   90.00
#
_symmetry.space_group_name_H-M   'P 1'
#
loop_
_entity.id
_entity.type
_entity.pdbx_description
1 polymer ?
#
loop_
_entity_poly.entity_id
_entity_poly.type
_entity_poly.pdbx_seq_one_letter_code
_entity_poly.pdbx_strand_id
1 'polypeptide(L)' 'MNYIKAGVWGEELRMGDFPFQPEQEFEVTITLDDKFHIILPGDKTVTFLNNLAAVPYNKIWANGDVKVRGISIK' A
#
# COMPACT_ATOMS: atom_id res chain seq x y z
N MET A 1 0.62 -6.15 5.75
CA MET A 1 0.23 -4.72 5.83
C MET A 1 -0.11 -4.40 7.28
N ASN A 2 0.19 -3.18 7.73
CA ASN A 2 -0.07 -2.76 9.11
C ASN A 2 -0.25 -1.23 9.16
N TYR A 3 -0.69 -0.70 10.29
CA TYR A 3 -0.72 0.73 10.60
C TYR A 3 0.13 1.02 11.84
N ILE A 4 0.64 2.25 11.94
CA ILE A 4 1.38 2.73 13.10
C ILE A 4 0.65 3.94 13.70
N LYS A 5 0.40 3.91 15.01
CA LYS A 5 -0.23 5.01 15.75
C LYS A 5 0.61 5.30 16.98
N ALA A 6 1.05 6.55 17.13
CA ALA A 6 1.91 6.97 18.25
C ALA A 6 3.14 6.07 18.48
N GLY A 7 3.77 5.61 17.40
CA GLY A 7 4.95 4.75 17.46
C GLY A 7 4.67 3.26 17.74
N VAL A 8 3.40 2.86 17.88
CA VAL A 8 3.01 1.47 18.15
C VAL A 8 2.39 0.86 16.88
N TRP A 9 2.88 -0.31 16.51
CA TRP A 9 2.33 -1.10 15.42
C TRP A 9 1.01 -1.78 15.81
N GLY A 10 0.06 -1.80 14.89
CA GLY A 10 -1.19 -2.56 15.03
C GLY A 10 -1.03 -4.05 14.70
N GLU A 11 -2.16 -4.70 14.45
CA GLU A 11 -2.20 -6.09 14.00
C GLU A 11 -1.76 -6.21 12.53
N GLU A 12 -0.90 -7.20 12.25
CA GLU A 12 -0.40 -7.46 10.89
C GLU A 12 -1.43 -8.23 10.05
N LEU A 13 -1.90 -7.60 8.97
CA LEU A 13 -2.64 -8.31 7.93
C LEU A 13 -1.66 -8.99 6.96
N ARG A 14 -1.58 -10.31 7.01
CA ARG A 14 -0.74 -11.12 6.10
C ARG A 14 -1.52 -11.55 4.88
N MET A 15 -0.87 -11.51 3.73
CA MET A 15 -1.37 -12.09 2.49
C MET A 15 -0.54 -13.33 2.15
N GLY A 16 -1.19 -14.41 1.74
CA GLY A 16 -0.50 -15.65 1.35
C GLY A 16 0.19 -15.57 -0.01
N ASP A 17 -0.24 -14.64 -0.87
CA ASP A 17 0.23 -14.51 -2.24
C ASP A 17 1.05 -13.23 -2.42
N PHE A 18 2.18 -13.35 -3.12
CA PHE A 18 3.11 -12.26 -3.37
C PHE A 18 3.36 -12.09 -4.87
N PRO A 19 2.65 -11.16 -5.55
CA PRO A 19 2.69 -11.03 -7.01
C PRO A 19 3.84 -10.16 -7.52
N PHE A 20 4.98 -10.14 -6.82
CA PHE A 20 6.16 -9.38 -7.23
C PHE A 20 7.34 -10.33 -7.47
N GLN A 21 8.12 -10.05 -8.51
CA GLN A 21 9.36 -10.74 -8.82
C GLN A 21 10.52 -9.74 -8.82
N PRO A 22 11.72 -10.12 -8.36
CA PRO A 22 12.90 -9.27 -8.46
C PRO A 22 13.14 -8.80 -9.90
N GLU A 23 13.59 -7.55 -10.06
CA GLU A 23 13.92 -6.91 -11.35
C GLU A 23 12.75 -6.72 -12.33
N GLN A 24 11.55 -7.20 -12.00
CA GLN A 24 10.36 -6.99 -12.81
C GLN A 24 9.70 -5.64 -12.49
N GLU A 25 9.40 -4.85 -13.53
CA GLU A 25 8.61 -3.63 -13.36
C GLU A 25 7.17 -3.94 -12.98
N PHE A 26 6.61 -3.10 -12.12
CA PHE A 26 5.25 -3.25 -11.64
C PHE A 26 4.57 -1.90 -11.45
N GLU A 27 3.25 -1.93 -11.43
CA GLU A 27 2.41 -0.81 -11.03
C GLU A 27 1.59 -1.22 -9.80
N VAL A 28 1.42 -0.29 -8.86
CA VAL A 28 0.53 -0.43 -7.72
C VAL A 28 -0.40 0.77 -7.72
N THR A 29 -1.70 0.53 -7.80
CA THR A 29 -2.72 1.58 -7.71
C THR A 29 -3.33 1.54 -6.32
N ILE A 30 -3.37 2.69 -5.64
CA ILE A 30 -3.97 2.82 -4.30
C ILE A 30 -5.11 3.82 -4.39
N THR A 31 -6.33 3.39 -4.06
CA THR A 31 -7.51 4.24 -3.94
C THR A 31 -7.94 4.27 -2.47
N LEU A 32 -8.31 5.44 -1.96
CA LEU A 32 -8.81 5.62 -0.59
C LEU A 32 -10.24 6.14 -0.63
N ASP A 33 -11.17 5.31 -0.17
CA ASP A 33 -12.56 5.67 0.12
C ASP A 33 -12.79 5.57 1.65
N ASP A 34 -13.59 4.60 2.11
CA ASP A 34 -13.69 4.19 3.52
C ASP A 34 -12.49 3.34 3.98
N LYS A 35 -11.87 2.65 3.02
CA LYS A 35 -10.70 1.80 3.19
C LYS A 35 -9.73 1.99 2.03
N PHE A 36 -8.53 1.45 2.18
CA PHE A 36 -7.55 1.38 1.11
C PHE A 36 -7.88 0.21 0.19
N HIS A 37 -8.04 0.52 -1.08
CA HIS A 37 -8.11 -0.45 -2.18
C HIS A 37 -6.76 -0.43 -2.92
N ILE A 38 -6.04 -1.55 -2.86
CA ILE A 38 -4.69 -1.69 -3.41
C ILE A 38 -4.77 -2.70 -4.55
N ILE A 39 -4.52 -2.24 -5.77
CA ILE A 39 -4.44 -3.08 -6.96
C ILE A 39 -2.96 -3.40 -7.20
N LEU A 40 -2.65 -4.68 -7.18
CA LEU A 40 -1.33 -5.26 -7.42
C LEU A 40 -1.24 -5.78 -8.87
N PRO A 41 -0.03 -6.11 -9.36
CA PRO A 41 0.14 -6.72 -10.67
C PRO A 41 -0.76 -7.94 -10.88
N GLY A 42 -1.27 -8.09 -12.12
CA GLY A 42 -2.23 -9.14 -12.47
C GLY A 42 -3.65 -8.89 -11.95
N ASP A 43 -4.05 -7.63 -11.82
CA ASP A 43 -5.38 -7.16 -11.38
C ASP A 43 -5.82 -7.67 -10.01
N LYS A 44 -4.85 -8.09 -9.19
CA LYS A 44 -5.14 -8.59 -7.86
C LYS A 44 -5.47 -7.43 -6.94
N THR A 45 -6.69 -7.42 -6.41
CA THR A 45 -7.14 -6.39 -5.48
C THR A 45 -7.03 -6.85 -4.03
N VAL A 46 -6.56 -5.95 -3.18
CA VAL A 46 -6.42 -6.12 -1.74
C VAL A 46 -7.10 -4.96 -1.04
N THR A 47 -7.82 -5.24 0.04
CA THR A 47 -8.43 -4.20 0.87
C THR A 47 -7.76 -4.12 2.24
N PHE A 48 -7.47 -2.91 2.70
CA PHE A 48 -6.93 -2.64 4.03
C PHE A 48 -7.74 -1.52 4.71
N LEU A 49 -8.24 -1.75 5.92
CA LEU A 49 -9.07 -0.77 6.63
C LEU A 49 -8.28 0.50 6.96
N ASN A 50 -8.92 1.68 6.83
CA ASN A 50 -8.35 2.93 7.32
C ASN A 50 -8.49 3.03 8.86
N ASN A 51 -7.73 2.20 9.59
CA ASN A 51 -7.77 2.12 11.06
C ASN A 51 -7.34 3.41 11.76
N LEU A 52 -6.66 4.31 11.07
CA LEU A 52 -6.32 5.63 11.60
C LEU A 52 -7.48 6.62 11.48
N ALA A 53 -8.49 6.30 10.66
CA ALA A 53 -9.56 7.22 10.24
C ALA A 53 -9.01 8.59 9.81
N ALA A 54 -7.78 8.61 9.29
CA ALA A 54 -7.11 9.84 8.93
C ALA A 54 -7.52 10.22 7.51
N VAL A 55 -8.03 11.43 7.35
CA VAL A 55 -8.26 12.10 6.07
C VAL A 55 -8.03 13.61 6.32
N PRO A 56 -7.16 14.29 5.54
CA PRO A 56 -6.38 13.79 4.41
C PRO A 56 -5.03 13.16 4.83
N TYR A 57 -4.51 12.25 3.99
CA TYR A 57 -3.09 11.87 4.01
C TYR A 57 -2.31 12.82 3.10
N ASN A 58 -1.22 13.38 3.60
CA ASN A 58 -0.42 14.39 2.88
C ASN A 58 1.03 13.94 2.60
N LYS A 59 1.36 12.67 2.85
CA LYS A 59 2.72 12.14 2.71
C LYS A 59 2.70 10.73 2.13
N ILE A 60 3.45 10.53 1.07
CA ILE A 60 3.79 9.22 0.49
C ILE A 60 5.31 9.04 0.65
N TRP A 61 5.73 7.84 1.03
CA TRP A 61 7.14 7.50 1.18
C TRP A 61 7.38 6.06 0.70
N ALA A 62 8.51 5.83 0.03
CA ALA A 62 8.97 4.53 -0.41
C ALA A 62 10.40 4.30 0.11
N ASN A 63 10.69 3.07 0.54
CA ASN A 63 11.99 2.68 1.09
C ASN A 63 12.26 1.20 0.78
N GLY A 64 13.51 0.77 0.93
CA GLY A 64 13.98 -0.57 0.60
C GLY A 64 14.54 -0.67 -0.81
N ASP A 65 14.74 -1.90 -1.28
CA ASP A 65 15.35 -2.21 -2.58
C ASP A 65 14.33 -2.06 -3.72
N VAL A 66 13.88 -0.83 -3.95
CA VAL A 66 12.92 -0.48 -5.00
C VAL A 66 13.31 0.82 -5.69
N LYS A 67 13.20 0.84 -7.02
CA LYS A 67 13.39 2.06 -7.82
C LYS A 67 12.03 2.63 -8.22
N VAL A 68 11.63 3.75 -7.62
CA VAL A 68 10.41 4.46 -7.99
C VAL A 68 10.62 5.18 -9.31
N ARG A 69 9.88 4.78 -10.36
CA ARG A 69 9.93 5.43 -11.68
C ARG A 69 8.96 6.59 -11.83
N GLY A 70 7.85 6.57 -11.10
CA GLY A 70 6.85 7.62 -11.12
C GLY A 70 5.81 7.42 -10.02
N ILE A 71 5.23 8.53 -9.56
CA ILE A 71 4.06 8.55 -8.67
C ILE A 71 3.07 9.51 -9.31
N SER A 72 1.84 9.05 -9.54
CA SER A 72 0.75 9.87 -10.07
C SER A 72 -0.38 9.91 -9.04
N ILE A 73 -0.92 11.10 -8.80
CA ILE A 73 -2.04 11.35 -7.88
C ILE A 73 -3.11 12.11 -8.67
N LYS A 74 -4.37 11.69 -8.53
CA LYS A 74 -5.54 12.32 -9.17
C LYS A 74 -6.46 12.89 -8.10
#